data_AF-A0A0C3NCX6-F1
#
_entry.id   AF-A0A0C3NCX6-F1
#
_cell.length_a   1.000
_cell.length_b   1.000
_cell.length_c   1.000
_cell.angle_alpha   90.00
_cell.angle_beta   90.00
_cell.angle_gamma   90.00
#
_symmetry.space_group_name_H-M   'P 1'
#
loop_
_entity.id
_entity.type
_entity.pdbx_description
1 polymer ?
#
loop_
_entity_poly.entity_id
_entity_poly.type
_entity_poly.pdbx_seq_one_letter_code
_entity_poly.pdbx_strand_id
1 'polypeptide(L)'
;MASERVLPRVVPLPVWTSSRLNSLLRSETTDSFNRIFDATFAQDLEVVLNGKTLTRDEYKKVLLAQSEAGSSGTTDVRFEGETVVNPVPPEDRL
;
A
#
# COMPACT_ATOMS: atom_id res chain seq x y z
N MET A 1 39.58 -12.19 2.20
CA MET A 1 38.35 -12.22 1.38
C MET A 1 37.38 -11.24 2.00
N ALA A 2 37.06 -10.13 1.32
CA ALA A 2 36.17 -9.11 1.87
C ALA A 2 34.72 -9.60 1.71
N SER A 3 34.00 -9.75 2.81
CA SER A 3 32.56 -10.03 2.79
C SER A 3 31.83 -8.82 2.22
N GLU A 4 31.26 -9.00 1.03
CA GLU A 4 30.36 -8.02 0.42
C GLU A 4 29.14 -7.87 1.32
N ARG A 5 29.03 -6.72 2.00
CA ARG A 5 27.84 -6.39 2.78
C ARG A 5 26.72 -6.06 1.79
N VAL A 6 25.87 -7.05 1.51
CA VAL A 6 24.60 -6.81 0.81
C VAL A 6 23.75 -5.91 1.70
N LEU A 7 23.76 -4.60 1.41
CA LEU A 7 22.86 -3.67 2.07
C LEU A 7 21.42 -4.05 1.68
N PRO A 8 20.48 -4.11 2.64
CA PRO A 8 19.08 -4.38 2.30
C PRO A 8 18.62 -3.31 1.31
N ARG A 9 18.23 -3.75 0.11
CA ARG A 9 17.68 -2.87 -0.92
C ARG A 9 16.36 -2.31 -0.40
N VAL A 10 16.38 -1.04 0.00
CA VAL A 10 15.16 -0.30 0.35
C VAL A 10 14.33 -0.16 -0.93
N VAL A 11 13.12 -0.70 -0.92
CA VAL A 11 12.18 -0.55 -2.03
C VAL A 11 11.66 0.89 -2.01
N PRO A 12 11.69 1.64 -3.13
CA PRO A 12 11.11 2.97 -3.18
C PRO A 12 9.65 2.93 -2.73
N LEU A 13 9.24 3.89 -1.89
CA LEU A 13 7.87 3.95 -1.36
C LEU A 13 6.80 3.82 -2.47
N PRO A 14 6.90 4.49 -3.64
CA PRO A 14 5.94 4.32 -4.73
C PRO A 14 5.77 2.87 -5.21
N VAL A 15 6.90 2.17 -5.33
CA VAL A 15 6.95 0.79 -5.80
C VAL A 15 6.36 -0.15 -4.76
N TRP A 16 6.70 0.06 -3.48
CA TRP A 16 6.14 -0.70 -2.37
C TRP A 16 4.62 -0.49 -2.28
N THR A 17 4.16 0.77 -2.29
CA THR A 17 2.73 1.13 -2.18
C THR A 17 1.93 0.54 -3.33
N SER A 18 2.39 0.74 -4.58
CA SER A 18 1.72 0.20 -5.77
C SER A 18 1.65 -1.32 -5.74
N SER A 19 2.72 -2.00 -5.32
CA SER A 19 2.73 -3.46 -5.19
C SER A 19 1.74 -3.94 -4.14
N ARG A 20 1.72 -3.32 -2.95
CA ARG A 20 0.83 -3.71 -1.85
C ARG A 20 -0.63 -3.49 -2.18
N LEU A 21 -0.98 -2.33 -2.73
CA LEU A 21 -2.36 -2.02 -3.09
C LEU A 21 -2.86 -2.88 -4.26
N ASN A 22 -2.03 -3.16 -5.27
CA ASN A 22 -2.40 -4.10 -6.33
C ASN A 22 -2.67 -5.49 -5.77
N SER A 23 -1.77 -6.03 -4.94
CA SER A 23 -1.96 -7.36 -4.34
C SER A 23 -3.22 -7.41 -3.46
N LEU A 24 -3.51 -6.33 -2.73
CA LEU A 24 -4.69 -6.25 -1.89
C LEU A 24 -5.98 -6.25 -2.72
N LEU A 25 -6.09 -5.37 -3.71
CA LEU A 25 -7.31 -5.19 -4.51
C LEU A 25 -7.55 -6.34 -5.50
N ARG A 26 -6.49 -7.01 -5.97
CA ARG A 26 -6.58 -8.20 -6.85
C ARG A 26 -6.60 -9.52 -6.08
N SER A 27 -6.80 -9.48 -4.76
CA SER A 27 -6.96 -10.72 -4.01
C SER A 27 -8.29 -11.37 -4.37
N GLU A 28 -8.27 -12.58 -4.91
CA GLU A 28 -9.47 -13.31 -5.33
C GLU A 28 -10.25 -13.95 -4.17
N THR A 29 -9.61 -14.09 -3.00
CA THR A 29 -10.23 -14.72 -1.82
C THR A 29 -10.13 -13.82 -0.60
N THR A 30 -11.13 -13.91 0.27
CA THR A 30 -11.17 -13.16 1.55
C THR A 30 -9.95 -13.48 2.43
N ASP A 31 -9.48 -14.73 2.43
CA ASP A 31 -8.29 -15.12 3.19
C ASP A 31 -7.01 -14.47 2.67
N SER A 32 -6.81 -14.43 1.34
CA SER A 32 -5.67 -13.75 0.72
C SER A 32 -5.71 -12.26 1.02
N PHE A 33 -6.88 -11.64 0.83
CA PHE A 33 -7.13 -10.24 1.12
C PHE A 33 -6.77 -9.92 2.58
N ASN A 34 -7.27 -10.71 3.54
CA ASN A 34 -7.03 -10.49 4.96
C ASN A 34 -5.54 -10.52 5.30
N ARG A 35 -4.81 -11.52 4.79
CA ARG A 35 -3.35 -11.63 5.02
C ARG A 35 -2.59 -10.45 4.46
N ILE A 36 -2.95 -9.98 3.26
CA ILE A 36 -2.28 -8.84 2.63
C ILE A 36 -2.63 -7.54 3.35
N PHE A 37 -3.88 -7.37 3.77
CA PHE A 37 -4.31 -6.22 4.59
C PHE A 37 -3.50 -6.14 5.88
N ASP A 38 -3.40 -7.25 6.62
CA ASP A 38 -2.71 -7.31 7.90
C ASP A 38 -1.17 -7.14 7.75
N ALA A 39 -0.62 -7.49 6.59
CA ALA A 39 0.79 -7.24 6.26
C ALA A 39 1.08 -5.82 5.74
N THR A 40 0.05 -5.06 5.38
CA THR A 40 0.18 -3.71 4.79
C THR A 40 -0.13 -2.62 5.79
N PHE A 41 -1.16 -2.80 6.61
CA PHE A 41 -1.64 -1.79 7.55
C PHE A 41 -1.37 -2.20 9.00
N ALA A 42 -0.92 -1.23 9.80
CA ALA A 42 -0.69 -1.41 11.23
C ALA A 42 -1.96 -1.83 11.98
N GLN A 43 -1.79 -2.43 13.16
CA GLN A 43 -2.91 -2.81 14.03
C GLN A 43 -3.63 -1.58 14.59
N ASP A 44 -2.86 -0.55 14.94
CA ASP A 44 -3.38 0.75 15.33
C ASP A 44 -3.24 1.71 14.15
N LEU A 45 -4.37 2.15 13.63
CA LEU A 45 -4.54 2.72 12.31
C LEU A 45 -5.67 3.74 12.37
N GLU A 46 -5.33 5.01 12.19
CA GLU A 46 -6.31 6.08 12.02
C GLU A 46 -6.61 6.24 10.53
N VAL A 47 -7.87 6.08 10.15
CA VAL A 47 -8.32 6.22 8.75
C VAL A 47 -9.29 7.38 8.67
N VAL A 48 -9.01 8.31 7.75
CA VAL A 48 -9.98 9.31 7.31
C VAL A 48 -10.26 9.07 5.82
N LEU A 49 -11.48 8.62 5.51
CA LEU A 49 -11.91 8.37 4.15
C LEU A 49 -13.11 9.26 3.82
N ASN A 50 -12.97 10.13 2.82
CA ASN A 50 -14.01 11.10 2.41
C ASN A 50 -14.53 11.94 3.60
N GLY A 51 -13.63 12.37 4.48
CA GLY A 51 -13.96 13.16 5.67
C GLY A 51 -14.61 12.38 6.81
N LYS A 52 -14.76 11.05 6.70
CA LYS A 52 -15.25 10.18 7.77
C LYS A 52 -14.10 9.42 8.40
N THR A 53 -14.00 9.48 9.73
CA THR A 53 -13.09 8.61 10.48
C THR A 53 -13.64 7.20 10.48
N LEU A 54 -12.82 6.23 10.10
CA LEU A 54 -13.16 4.81 10.09
C LEU A 54 -12.26 4.05 11.05
N THR A 55 -12.82 3.04 11.69
CA THR A 55 -12.00 2.01 12.35
C THR A 55 -11.24 1.19 11.30
N ARG A 56 -10.16 0.53 11.74
CA ARG A 56 -9.40 -0.42 10.92
C ARG A 56 -10.29 -1.47 10.25
N ASP A 57 -11.24 -2.03 10.99
CA ASP A 57 -12.15 -3.07 10.49
C ASP A 57 -13.18 -2.52 9.49
N GLU A 58 -13.67 -1.30 9.69
CA GLU A 58 -14.55 -0.63 8.72
C GLU A 58 -13.79 -0.33 7.43
N TYR A 59 -12.57 0.17 7.53
CA TYR A 59 -11.73 0.42 6.37
C TYR A 59 -11.40 -0.88 5.61
N LYS A 60 -11.09 -1.96 6.36
CA LYS A 60 -10.88 -3.31 5.80
C LYS A 60 -12.09 -3.79 5.00
N LYS A 61 -13.31 -3.58 5.50
CA LYS A 61 -14.56 -3.93 4.79
C LYS A 61 -14.74 -3.11 3.51
N VAL A 62 -14.43 -1.81 3.54
CA VAL A 62 -14.49 -0.95 2.35
C VAL A 62 -13.54 -1.48 1.27
N LEU A 63 -12.28 -1.75 1.62
CA LEU A 63 -11.30 -2.27 0.67
C LEU A 63 -11.65 -3.69 0.19
N LEU A 64 -12.21 -4.54 1.05
CA LEU A 64 -12.65 -5.89 0.67
C LEU A 64 -13.75 -5.80 -0.38
N ALA A 65 -14.74 -4.93 -0.20
CA ALA A 65 -15.81 -4.72 -1.16
C ALA A 65 -15.31 -4.22 -2.53
N GLN A 66 -14.17 -3.50 -2.55
CA GLN A 66 -13.50 -3.01 -3.76
C GLN A 66 -12.52 -4.02 -4.37
N SER A 67 -12.22 -5.12 -3.67
CA SER A 67 -11.31 -6.15 -4.15
C SER A 67 -12.04 -7.20 -4.99
N GLU A 68 -11.29 -8.01 -5.72
CA GLU A 68 -11.81 -9.15 -6.48
C GLU A 68 -12.43 -10.24 -5.58
N ALA A 69 -12.05 -10.30 -4.29
CA ALA A 69 -12.69 -11.13 -3.27
C ALA A 69 -14.05 -10.58 -2.82
N GLY A 70 -14.35 -9.32 -3.15
CA GLY A 70 -15.57 -8.63 -2.81
C GLY A 70 -16.70 -8.89 -3.80
N SER A 71 -17.91 -8.53 -3.38
CA SER A 71 -19.13 -8.70 -4.18
C SER A 71 -19.18 -7.79 -5.42
N SER A 72 -18.26 -6.83 -5.56
CA SER A 72 -18.33 -5.80 -6.59
C SER A 72 -17.63 -6.15 -7.92
N GLY A 73 -16.91 -7.28 -8.01
CA GLY A 73 -16.38 -7.85 -9.26
C GLY A 73 -15.26 -7.03 -9.95
N THR A 74 -14.24 -7.76 -10.45
CA THR A 74 -13.06 -7.34 -11.25
C THR A 74 -12.61 -5.88 -11.13
N THR A 75 -11.51 -5.67 -10.43
CA THR A 75 -10.91 -4.35 -10.21
C THR A 75 -9.71 -4.12 -11.15
N ASP A 76 -9.92 -3.38 -12.23
CA ASP A 76 -8.82 -2.88 -13.07
C ASP A 76 -8.10 -1.71 -12.37
N VAL A 77 -7.11 -2.05 -11.54
CA VAL A 77 -6.29 -1.05 -10.83
C VAL A 77 -5.13 -0.58 -11.73
N ARG A 78 -5.17 0.69 -12.15
CA ARG A 78 -4.08 1.36 -12.87
C ARG A 78 -3.53 2.51 -12.02
N PHE A 79 -2.28 2.38 -11.58
CA PHE A 79 -1.55 3.46 -10.92
C PHE A 79 -0.80 4.26 -11.99
N GLU A 80 -1.23 5.50 -12.26
CA GLU A 80 -0.43 6.42 -13.07
C GLU A 80 0.67 7.03 -12.18
N GLY A 81 1.92 7.05 -12.69
CA GLY A 81 3.14 7.17 -11.89
C GLY A 81 3.16 8.34 -10.90
N GLU A 82 3.63 8.06 -9.67
CA GLU A 82 3.81 9.05 -8.60
C GLU A 82 4.92 10.05 -8.91
N THR A 83 4.66 11.31 -8.55
CA THR A 83 5.66 12.37 -8.45
C THR A 83 6.61 12.09 -7.29
N VAL A 84 7.87 11.79 -7.62
CA VAL A 84 8.97 11.78 -6.64
C VAL A 84 9.26 13.22 -6.24
N VAL A 85 8.78 13.67 -5.07
CA VAL A 85 9.39 14.82 -4.40
C VAL A 85 10.70 14.34 -3.78
N ASN A 86 11.78 14.53 -4.53
CA ASN A 86 13.12 14.41 -3.99
C ASN A 86 13.38 15.70 -3.19
N PRO A 87 13.47 15.68 -1.84
CA PRO A 87 13.85 16.87 -1.10
C PRO A 87 15.27 17.25 -1.53
N VAL A 88 15.42 18.41 -2.17
CA VAL A 88 16.75 19.00 -2.41
C VAL A 88 17.37 19.26 -1.03
N PRO A 89 18.57 18.72 -0.74
CA PRO A 89 19.29 19.05 0.48
C PRO A 89 19.47 20.58 0.55
N PRO A 90 19.35 21.21 1.73
CA PRO A 90 19.45 22.67 1.88
C PRO A 90 20.81 23.27 1.46
N GLU A 91 21.81 22.44 1.12
CA GLU A 91 23.16 22.84 0.74
C GLU A 91 23.25 23.50 -0.67
N ASP A 92 22.24 23.32 -1.55
CA ASP A 92 22.25 23.85 -2.93
C ASP A 92 21.44 25.15 -3.12
N ARG A 93 21.09 25.84 -2.02
CA ARG A 93 20.45 27.18 -2.07
C ARG A 93 21.47 28.30 -1.86
N LEU A 94 22.45 28.42 -2.76
CA LEU A 94 23.29 29.61 -2.89
C LEU A 94 23.57 29.94 -4.36
#